data_AF-A0A256HA30-F1
#
_entry.id   AF-A0A256HA30-F1
#
_cell.length_a   1.000
_cell.length_b   1.000
_cell.length_c   1.000
_cell.angle_alpha   90.00
_cell.angle_beta   90.00
_cell.angle_gamma   90.00
#
_symmetry.space_group_name_H-M   'P 1'
#
loop_
_entity.id
_entity.type
_entity.pdbx_description
1 polymer ?
#
loop_
_entity_poly.entity_id
_entity_poly.type
_entity_poly.pdbx_seq_one_letter_code
_entity_poly.pdbx_strand_id
1 'polypeptide(L)'
;MTDRAIAVGRDHDFDRLILHYLQPHPPYVANAVESGRKLKRHESDWWGYLGSTGDYETIWNTYLDELRYVLDDVEILLNNLDAERVAISADHGESFGEYWEYGHKTGSINPYVRTVPWVETTANDTGSYSSSISPPTEKESDGAVEDRLAALGYRM
;
A
#
# COMPACT_ATOMS: atom_id res chain seq x y z
N MET A 1 2.75 -6.20 5.11
CA MET A 1 1.54 -6.91 4.64
C MET A 1 1.92 -8.18 3.89
N THR A 2 2.92 -8.12 3.02
CA THR A 2 3.44 -9.24 2.21
C THR A 2 3.73 -10.52 3.00
N ASP A 3 4.56 -10.48 4.06
CA ASP A 3 4.87 -11.66 4.89
C ASP A 3 3.63 -12.42 5.37
N ARG A 4 2.63 -11.64 5.80
CA ARG A 4 1.40 -12.14 6.35
C ARG A 4 0.56 -12.86 5.30
N ALA A 5 0.50 -12.30 4.11
CA ALA A 5 -0.24 -12.88 2.99
C ALA A 5 0.42 -14.16 2.47
N ILE A 6 1.75 -14.18 2.39
CA ILE A 6 2.50 -15.39 1.99
C ILE A 6 2.27 -16.50 3.01
N ALA A 7 2.42 -16.21 4.32
CA ALA A 7 2.20 -17.20 5.37
C ALA A 7 0.79 -17.81 5.32
N VAL A 8 -0.23 -16.95 5.20
CA VAL A 8 -1.63 -17.39 5.18
C VAL A 8 -2.00 -18.08 3.87
N GLY A 9 -1.50 -17.60 2.72
CA GLY A 9 -1.80 -18.18 1.40
C GLY A 9 -1.14 -19.53 1.15
N ARG A 10 -0.04 -19.85 1.87
CA ARG A 10 0.59 -21.19 1.82
C ARG A 10 -0.08 -22.19 2.75
N ASP A 11 -0.62 -21.74 3.88
CA ASP A 11 -1.18 -22.61 4.92
C ASP A 11 -2.71 -22.83 4.80
N HIS A 12 -3.39 -22.03 3.98
CA HIS A 12 -4.84 -22.09 3.80
C HIS A 12 -5.24 -21.95 2.33
N ASP A 13 -6.38 -22.56 1.98
CA ASP A 13 -6.98 -22.49 0.65
C ASP A 13 -8.13 -21.47 0.65
N PHE A 14 -8.02 -20.42 -0.16
CA PHE A 14 -9.03 -19.37 -0.31
C PHE A 14 -9.44 -19.21 -1.76
N ASP A 15 -10.74 -19.08 -2.02
CA ASP A 15 -11.23 -18.72 -3.36
C ASP A 15 -10.76 -17.32 -3.80
N ARG A 16 -10.55 -16.40 -2.83
CA ARG A 16 -10.11 -15.02 -3.06
C ARG A 16 -9.31 -14.51 -1.87
N LEU A 17 -8.23 -13.80 -2.17
CA LEU A 17 -7.43 -13.07 -1.18
C LEU A 17 -7.40 -11.59 -1.55
N ILE A 18 -7.75 -10.72 -0.58
CA ILE A 18 -7.68 -9.27 -0.74
C ILE A 18 -6.58 -8.76 0.19
N LEU A 19 -5.59 -8.08 -0.39
CA LEU A 19 -4.52 -7.43 0.34
C LEU A 19 -4.68 -5.92 0.24
N HIS A 20 -4.44 -5.24 1.36
CA HIS A 20 -4.51 -3.78 1.42
C HIS A 20 -3.16 -3.24 1.87
N TYR A 21 -2.47 -2.57 0.96
CA TYR A 21 -1.25 -1.84 1.23
C TYR A 21 -1.57 -0.38 1.56
N LEU A 22 -0.80 0.24 2.45
CA LEU A 22 -1.00 1.63 2.84
C LEU A 22 -0.29 2.60 1.89
N GLN A 23 0.81 2.16 1.30
CA GLN A 23 1.63 2.98 0.41
C GLN A 23 0.90 3.32 -0.90
N PRO A 24 1.16 4.50 -1.48
CA PRO A 24 2.17 5.49 -1.07
C PRO A 24 1.65 6.56 -0.09
N HIS A 25 0.71 6.26 0.81
CA HIS A 25 0.20 7.26 1.76
C HIS A 25 1.30 7.78 2.72
N PRO A 26 1.39 9.09 3.00
CA PRO A 26 2.34 9.65 3.95
C PRO A 26 2.08 9.23 5.40
N PRO A 27 3.09 9.26 6.30
CA PRO A 27 4.46 9.71 6.08
C PRO A 27 5.25 8.75 5.18
N TYR A 28 6.12 9.31 4.32
CA TYR A 28 6.91 8.55 3.37
C TYR A 28 8.15 7.94 4.07
N VAL A 29 8.14 6.63 4.31
CA VAL A 29 9.16 5.96 5.12
C VAL A 29 10.28 5.31 4.31
N ALA A 30 10.07 5.05 3.02
CA ALA A 30 10.97 4.27 2.16
C ALA A 30 12.44 4.66 2.32
N ASN A 31 12.75 5.94 2.04
CA ASN A 31 14.12 6.46 2.07
C ASN A 31 14.73 6.49 3.48
N ALA A 32 13.91 6.54 4.53
CA ALA A 32 14.37 6.54 5.92
C ALA A 32 14.69 5.13 6.40
N VAL A 33 13.86 4.16 6.03
CA VAL A 33 14.07 2.73 6.30
C VAL A 33 15.33 2.24 5.58
N GLU A 34 15.45 2.50 4.28
CA GLU A 34 16.61 2.08 3.47
C GLU A 34 17.93 2.62 4.05
N SER A 35 17.95 3.89 4.43
CA SER A 35 19.15 4.55 4.97
C SER A 35 19.34 4.39 6.49
N GLY A 36 18.47 3.67 7.19
CA GLY A 36 18.55 3.48 8.65
C GLY A 36 18.51 4.79 9.45
N ARG A 37 17.74 5.77 9.00
CA ARG A 37 17.69 7.13 9.57
C ARG A 37 16.29 7.54 10.01
N LYS A 38 16.18 8.69 10.67
CA LYS A 38 14.89 9.33 10.93
C LYS A 38 14.34 10.01 9.67
N LEU A 39 13.02 10.20 9.66
CA LEU A 39 12.33 10.95 8.62
C LEU A 39 12.86 12.38 8.54
N LYS A 40 13.07 12.85 7.31
CA LYS A 40 13.29 14.26 6.98
C LYS A 40 11.95 14.98 6.95
N ARG A 41 12.00 16.32 6.98
CA ARG A 41 10.80 17.16 6.99
C ARG A 41 9.88 16.89 5.79
N HIS A 42 10.41 16.74 4.58
CA HIS A 42 9.60 16.44 3.39
C HIS A 42 8.95 15.05 3.39
N GLU A 43 9.49 14.11 4.16
CA GLU A 43 8.96 12.75 4.32
C GLU A 43 7.83 12.72 5.37
N SER A 44 7.97 13.49 6.45
CA SER A 44 7.00 13.50 7.56
C SER A 44 5.88 14.54 7.41
N ASP A 45 6.18 15.70 6.83
CA ASP A 45 5.27 16.85 6.65
C ASP A 45 5.45 17.40 5.23
N TRP A 46 5.04 16.61 4.25
CA TRP A 46 5.21 16.94 2.84
C TRP A 46 4.47 18.24 2.48
N TRP A 47 3.28 18.46 3.06
CA TRP A 47 2.45 19.64 2.81
C TRP A 47 3.10 20.92 3.33
N GLY A 48 3.50 20.92 4.61
CA GLY A 48 4.15 22.08 5.22
C GLY A 48 5.53 22.34 4.60
N TYR A 49 6.24 21.30 4.20
CA TYR A 49 7.46 21.42 3.42
C TYR A 49 7.20 22.16 2.10
N LEU A 50 6.33 21.60 1.25
CA LEU A 50 6.00 22.16 -0.07
C LEU A 50 5.50 23.60 0.02
N GLY A 51 4.60 23.90 0.96
CA GLY A 51 4.08 25.25 1.16
C GLY A 51 5.15 26.26 1.59
N SER A 52 6.21 25.81 2.28
CA SER A 52 7.29 26.70 2.74
C SER A 52 8.46 26.84 1.75
N THR A 53 8.69 25.83 0.90
CA THR A 53 9.87 25.80 0.01
C THR A 53 9.51 25.95 -1.46
N GLY A 54 8.30 25.56 -1.87
CA GLY A 54 7.93 25.40 -3.27
C GLY A 54 8.67 24.27 -3.99
N ASP A 55 9.40 23.42 -3.26
CA ASP A 55 10.23 22.36 -3.83
C ASP A 55 9.40 21.11 -4.15
N TYR A 56 8.69 21.20 -5.28
CA TYR A 56 7.85 20.13 -5.84
C TYR A 56 8.65 18.88 -6.17
N GLU A 57 9.82 19.03 -6.80
CA GLU A 57 10.63 17.90 -7.26
C GLU A 57 11.06 16.99 -6.10
N THR A 58 11.43 17.56 -4.96
CA THR A 58 11.74 16.76 -3.77
C THR A 58 10.53 15.95 -3.29
N ILE A 59 9.34 16.56 -3.23
CA ILE A 59 8.12 15.84 -2.82
C ILE A 59 7.74 14.76 -3.83
N TRP A 60 7.77 15.08 -5.11
CA TRP A 60 7.40 14.16 -6.18
C TRP A 60 8.28 12.92 -6.19
N ASN A 61 9.61 13.10 -6.06
CA ASN A 61 10.52 11.96 -5.97
C ASN A 61 10.30 11.15 -4.68
N THR A 62 10.04 11.81 -3.55
CA THR A 62 9.75 11.11 -2.29
C THR A 62 8.48 10.24 -2.41
N TYR A 63 7.43 10.75 -3.05
CA TYR A 63 6.20 9.98 -3.32
C TYR A 63 6.48 8.78 -4.25
N LEU A 64 7.27 8.97 -5.31
CA LEU A 64 7.65 7.88 -6.21
C LEU A 64 8.50 6.81 -5.52
N ASP A 65 9.38 7.21 -4.60
CA ASP A 65 10.20 6.27 -3.83
C ASP A 65 9.32 5.43 -2.88
N GLU A 66 8.31 6.02 -2.25
CA GLU A 66 7.33 5.28 -1.44
C GLU A 66 6.52 4.29 -2.28
N LEU A 67 6.14 4.69 -3.50
CA LEU A 67 5.44 3.80 -4.42
C LEU A 67 6.34 2.63 -4.88
N ARG A 68 7.60 2.90 -5.21
CA ARG A 68 8.56 1.84 -5.59
C ARG A 68 8.79 0.86 -4.44
N TYR A 69 8.95 1.39 -3.23
CA TYR A 69 9.13 0.60 -2.02
C TYR A 69 8.01 -0.44 -1.84
N VAL A 70 6.75 -0.06 -2.04
CA VAL A 70 5.64 -1.06 -1.95
C VAL A 70 5.56 -1.98 -3.17
N LEU A 71 5.96 -1.51 -4.35
CA LEU A 71 5.97 -2.35 -5.54
C LEU A 71 7.03 -3.46 -5.45
N ASP A 72 8.15 -3.22 -4.77
CA ASP A 72 9.14 -4.26 -4.45
C ASP A 72 8.50 -5.34 -3.55
N ASP A 73 7.70 -4.93 -2.55
CA ASP A 73 6.93 -5.83 -1.68
C ASP A 73 5.87 -6.63 -2.45
N VAL A 74 5.24 -6.03 -3.47
CA VAL A 74 4.28 -6.70 -4.35
C VAL A 74 5.00 -7.68 -5.28
N GLU A 75 6.20 -7.36 -5.77
CA GLU A 75 7.00 -8.31 -6.55
C GLU A 75 7.36 -9.56 -5.73
N ILE A 76 7.74 -9.38 -4.46
CA ILE A 76 7.95 -10.51 -3.54
C ILE A 76 6.68 -11.34 -3.42
N LEU A 77 5.52 -10.70 -3.24
CA LEU A 77 4.23 -11.40 -3.16
C LEU A 77 3.92 -12.21 -4.42
N LEU A 78 4.04 -11.60 -5.60
CA LEU A 78 3.72 -12.24 -6.89
C LEU A 78 4.60 -13.47 -7.15
N ASN A 79 5.82 -13.48 -6.62
CA ASN A 79 6.76 -14.60 -6.75
C ASN A 79 6.61 -15.65 -5.62
N ASN A 80 5.71 -15.46 -4.66
CA ASN A 80 5.58 -16.31 -3.47
C ASN A 80 4.13 -16.62 -3.07
N LEU A 81 3.21 -16.54 -4.03
CA LEU A 81 1.81 -16.91 -3.87
C LEU A 81 1.31 -17.46 -5.21
N ASP A 82 0.47 -18.50 -5.18
CA ASP A 82 -0.13 -19.04 -6.41
C ASP A 82 -1.48 -18.37 -6.67
N ALA A 83 -1.59 -17.67 -7.81
CA ALA A 83 -2.85 -17.11 -8.26
C ALA A 83 -2.89 -16.98 -9.79
N GLU A 84 -3.88 -17.62 -10.41
CA GLU A 84 -4.11 -17.53 -11.86
C GLU A 84 -4.48 -16.10 -12.31
N ARG A 85 -5.03 -15.28 -11.41
CA ARG A 85 -5.38 -13.89 -11.68
C ARG A 85 -5.13 -13.02 -10.46
N VAL A 86 -4.34 -11.98 -10.66
CA VAL A 86 -4.11 -10.91 -9.70
C VAL A 86 -4.52 -9.59 -10.36
N ALA A 87 -5.31 -8.79 -9.65
CA ALA A 87 -5.61 -7.42 -10.02
C ALA A 87 -4.94 -6.48 -9.01
N ILE A 88 -4.14 -5.54 -9.48
CA ILE A 88 -3.49 -4.52 -8.67
C ILE A 88 -4.12 -3.18 -9.03
N SER A 89 -4.63 -2.49 -8.02
CA SER A 89 -5.31 -1.20 -8.15
C SER A 89 -5.01 -0.34 -6.93
N ALA A 90 -5.35 0.94 -7.02
CA ALA A 90 -5.44 1.84 -5.88
C ALA A 90 -6.90 2.18 -5.58
N ASP A 91 -7.17 2.63 -4.37
CA ASP A 91 -8.44 3.20 -3.94
C ASP A 91 -8.61 4.66 -4.43
N HIS A 92 -7.51 5.42 -4.49
CA HIS A 92 -7.44 6.74 -5.10
C HIS A 92 -6.02 7.09 -5.59
N GLY A 93 -5.90 8.22 -6.30
CA GLY A 93 -4.63 8.88 -6.60
C GLY A 93 -4.35 10.05 -5.66
N GLU A 94 -3.35 10.86 -6.00
CA GLU A 94 -2.87 11.97 -5.17
C GLU A 94 -2.64 13.20 -6.05
N SER A 95 -3.13 14.37 -5.65
CA SER A 95 -2.91 15.62 -6.39
C SER A 95 -1.77 16.43 -5.76
N PHE A 96 -0.95 17.05 -6.61
CA PHE A 96 0.21 17.85 -6.22
C PHE A 96 0.12 19.30 -6.73
N GLY A 97 -1.10 19.81 -6.91
CA GLY A 97 -1.37 21.18 -7.31
C GLY A 97 -2.23 21.30 -8.57
N GLU A 98 -2.56 20.18 -9.21
CA GLU A 98 -3.46 20.17 -10.36
C GLU A 98 -4.82 20.75 -9.95
N TYR A 99 -5.29 21.72 -10.73
CA TYR A 99 -6.54 22.44 -10.44
C TYR A 99 -6.57 23.09 -9.04
N TRP A 100 -5.40 23.46 -8.50
CA TRP A 100 -5.24 24.06 -7.17
C TRP A 100 -5.59 23.12 -6.01
N GLU A 101 -5.74 21.83 -6.29
CA GLU A 101 -5.90 20.81 -5.26
C GLU A 101 -4.56 20.15 -4.96
N TYR A 102 -4.35 19.87 -3.69
CA TYR A 102 -3.25 19.08 -3.19
C TYR A 102 -3.86 18.07 -2.25
N GLY A 103 -3.34 16.85 -2.23
CA GLY A 103 -3.97 15.78 -1.47
C GLY A 103 -5.08 15.07 -2.25
N HIS A 104 -5.89 14.33 -1.50
CA HIS A 104 -7.05 13.56 -1.98
C HIS A 104 -8.27 13.83 -1.09
N LYS A 105 -8.90 15.00 -1.21
CA LYS A 105 -10.03 15.34 -0.34
C LYS A 105 -11.23 14.41 -0.59
N THR A 106 -11.98 14.11 0.46
CA THR A 106 -13.22 13.33 0.34
C THR A 106 -14.17 13.97 -0.65
N GLY A 107 -14.64 13.20 -1.63
CA GLY A 107 -15.51 13.69 -2.69
C GLY A 107 -14.80 14.51 -3.76
N SER A 108 -13.46 14.48 -3.82
CA SER A 108 -12.71 15.15 -4.89
C SER A 108 -13.16 14.67 -6.27
N ILE A 109 -13.35 15.63 -7.18
CA ILE A 109 -13.65 15.38 -8.59
C ILE A 109 -12.39 15.46 -9.46
N ASN A 110 -11.24 15.73 -8.86
CA ASN A 110 -9.97 15.89 -9.58
C ASN A 110 -9.59 14.57 -10.28
N PRO A 111 -9.33 14.58 -11.59
CA PRO A 111 -8.99 13.38 -12.32
C PRO A 111 -7.71 12.71 -11.80
N TYR A 112 -6.76 13.45 -11.22
CA TYR A 112 -5.53 12.89 -10.63
C TYR A 112 -5.79 12.13 -9.33
N VAL A 113 -6.89 12.42 -8.63
CA VAL A 113 -7.33 11.68 -7.45
C VAL A 113 -8.23 10.50 -7.84
N ARG A 114 -9.01 10.64 -8.91
CA ARG A 114 -10.02 9.63 -9.31
C ARG A 114 -9.53 8.58 -10.30
N THR A 115 -8.44 8.85 -11.01
CA THR A 115 -7.89 7.92 -12.01
C THR A 115 -6.86 7.04 -11.33
N VAL A 116 -7.22 5.77 -11.15
CA VAL A 116 -6.36 4.76 -10.53
C VAL A 116 -5.92 3.72 -11.56
N PRO A 117 -4.74 3.10 -11.37
CA PRO A 117 -4.32 2.00 -12.23
C PRO A 117 -5.22 0.78 -12.04
N TRP A 118 -5.39 -0.01 -13.10
CA TRP A 118 -5.92 -1.37 -13.03
C TRP A 118 -4.98 -2.27 -13.81
N VAL A 119 -4.18 -3.06 -13.11
CA VAL A 119 -3.18 -3.94 -13.71
C VAL A 119 -3.57 -5.39 -13.42
N GLU A 120 -3.79 -6.16 -14.48
CA GLU A 120 -4.02 -7.60 -14.39
C GLU A 120 -2.72 -8.36 -14.64
N THR A 121 -2.43 -9.33 -13.80
CA THR A 121 -1.24 -10.19 -13.87
C THR A 121 -1.53 -11.56 -13.24
N THR A 122 -0.50 -12.38 -13.07
CA THR A 122 -0.54 -13.68 -12.38
C THR A 122 0.50 -13.71 -11.26
N ALA A 123 0.33 -14.62 -10.30
CA ALA A 123 1.33 -14.92 -9.28
C ALA A 123 1.67 -16.42 -9.32
N ASN A 124 2.94 -16.74 -9.10
CA ASN A 124 3.43 -18.11 -9.03
C ASN A 124 4.41 -18.24 -7.87
N ASP A 125 4.14 -19.14 -6.95
CA ASP A 125 5.01 -19.39 -5.82
C ASP A 125 6.30 -20.10 -6.25
N THR A 126 7.42 -19.39 -6.14
CA THR A 126 8.76 -19.90 -6.43
C THR A 126 9.44 -20.49 -5.19
N GLY A 127 8.87 -20.29 -3.99
CA GLY A 127 9.50 -20.66 -2.73
C GLY A 127 10.75 -19.84 -2.38
N SER A 128 10.99 -18.72 -3.07
CA SER A 128 12.21 -17.92 -2.94
C SER A 128 12.26 -17.07 -1.67
N TYR A 129 11.11 -16.85 -1.01
CA TYR A 129 10.98 -16.04 0.20
C TYR A 129 10.36 -16.84 1.35
N SER A 130 11.00 -16.83 2.52
CA SER A 130 10.42 -17.37 3.75
C SER A 130 9.86 -16.24 4.60
N SER A 131 8.54 -16.24 4.81
CA SER A 131 7.89 -15.28 5.69
C SER A 131 8.42 -15.38 7.12
N SER A 132 8.70 -14.24 7.75
CA SER A 132 9.18 -14.19 9.13
C SER A 132 8.06 -14.33 10.19
N ILE A 133 6.80 -14.32 9.73
CA ILE A 133 5.60 -14.28 10.57
C ILE A 133 4.88 -15.63 10.50
N SER A 134 4.50 -16.18 11.66
CA SER A 134 3.59 -17.33 11.71
C SER A 134 2.14 -16.91 11.47
N PRO A 135 1.31 -17.73 10.79
CA PRO A 135 -0.13 -17.51 10.73
C PRO A 135 -0.72 -17.42 12.16
N PRO A 136 -1.82 -16.69 12.39
CA PRO A 136 -2.41 -16.63 13.70
C PRO A 136 -2.99 -18.01 13.98
N THR A 137 -2.94 -18.41 15.23
CA THR A 137 -3.90 -19.42 15.68
C THR A 137 -5.27 -18.74 15.75
N GLU A 138 -6.37 -19.48 15.54
CA GLU A 138 -7.78 -19.04 15.41
C GLU A 138 -8.36 -18.24 16.63
N LYS A 139 -7.53 -17.57 17.43
CA LYS A 139 -7.87 -16.94 18.72
C LYS A 139 -7.76 -15.41 18.71
N GLU A 140 -7.87 -14.74 17.57
CA GLU A 140 -8.37 -13.36 17.60
C GLU A 140 -9.89 -13.45 17.69
N SER A 141 -10.50 -12.85 18.72
CA SER A 141 -11.94 -12.96 18.93
C SER A 141 -12.70 -12.48 17.70
N ASP A 142 -13.51 -13.35 17.10
CA ASP A 142 -14.28 -13.06 15.88
C ASP A 142 -14.91 -11.66 15.88
N GLY A 143 -15.46 -11.20 17.01
CA GLY A 143 -16.07 -9.87 17.12
C GLY A 143 -15.16 -8.69 16.76
N ALA A 144 -13.87 -8.73 17.10
CA ALA A 144 -12.93 -7.64 16.75
C ALA A 144 -12.56 -7.64 15.26
N VAL A 145 -12.55 -8.81 14.63
CA VAL A 145 -12.33 -8.94 13.18
C VAL A 145 -13.58 -8.47 12.44
N GLU A 146 -14.76 -8.88 12.88
CA GLU A 146 -16.05 -8.47 12.32
C GLU A 146 -16.24 -6.95 12.33
N ASP A 147 -16.01 -6.30 13.48
CA ASP A 147 -16.11 -4.85 13.62
C ASP A 147 -15.14 -4.12 12.68
N ARG A 148 -13.92 -4.65 12.52
CA ARG A 148 -12.91 -4.09 11.61
C ARG A 148 -13.31 -4.25 10.15
N LEU A 149 -13.84 -5.42 9.77
CA LEU A 149 -14.32 -5.68 8.42
C LEU A 149 -15.54 -4.80 8.09
N ALA A 150 -16.46 -4.60 9.04
CA ALA A 150 -17.59 -3.69 8.87
C ALA A 150 -17.14 -2.23 8.71
N ALA A 151 -16.19 -1.77 9.53
CA ALA A 151 -15.61 -0.42 9.41
C ALA A 151 -14.92 -0.19 8.06
N LEU A 152 -14.37 -1.25 7.45
CA LEU A 152 -13.76 -1.24 6.12
C LEU A 152 -14.77 -1.47 4.98
N GLY A 153 -16.05 -1.72 5.28
CA GLY A 153 -17.10 -1.97 4.30
C GLY A 153 -17.11 -3.38 3.69
N TYR A 154 -16.34 -4.31 4.24
CA TYR A 154 -16.33 -5.72 3.81
C TYR A 154 -17.47 -6.55 4.40
N ARG A 155 -18.17 -6.03 5.41
CA ARG A 155 -19.40 -6.60 5.98
C ARG A 155 -20.42 -5.52 6.26
N MET A 156 -21.70 -5.87 6.12
CA MET A 156 -22.86 -5.02 6.39
C MET A 156 -23.68 -5.59 7.53
#